data_AF-A0A2V6I2D1-F1
#
_entry.id   AF-A0A2V6I2D1-F1
#
_cell.length_a   1.000
_cell.length_b   1.000
_cell.length_c   1.000
_cell.angle_alpha   90.00
_cell.angle_beta   90.00
_cell.angle_gamma   90.00
#
_symmetry.space_group_name_H-M   'P 1'
#
loop_
_entity.id
_entity.type
_entity.pdbx_description
1 polymer ?
#
loop_
_entity_poly.entity_id
_entity_poly.type
_entity_poly.pdbx_seq_one_letter_code
_entity_poly.pdbx_strand_id
1 'polypeptide(L)'
;MMTDNEIIYLDNNATTQLDPAVIEEMLPFLTKYYGNPSSGYGFAAMARKAINLARERLAALLGCEPTEIVFTSGGTESNNAVINSVLQLEPRGKNVITSAVEHSAVLRPCQDLAKRGCLVSFLNVDSHGDLDLGELEAAIRPETTFVSIMWANNETGVVFPIEKIAEICREKRVLFHTDAVQATGKIPMSLPDTPINFLSLSAHKFHGPKGVGALYVNRQTRFSPLVAGGGQENERRGGTENVASIVGLGKAAEVALKYLREDK
;
A
#
# COMPACT_ATOMS: atom_id res chain seq x y z
N MET A 1 32.22 -24.37 7.08
CA MET A 1 30.88 -24.99 7.08
C MET A 1 30.16 -24.40 8.27
N MET A 2 29.19 -23.52 8.04
CA MET A 2 28.27 -23.15 9.11
C MET A 2 27.44 -24.39 9.39
N THR A 3 27.36 -24.79 10.65
CA THR A 3 26.41 -25.80 11.11
C THR A 3 25.01 -25.31 10.75
N ASP A 4 24.26 -26.13 10.01
CA ASP A 4 22.82 -25.96 9.80
C ASP A 4 22.12 -26.09 11.15
N ASN A 5 22.18 -25.03 11.95
CA ASN A 5 21.21 -24.85 13.01
C ASN A 5 19.89 -24.54 12.32
N GLU A 6 18.98 -25.51 12.33
CA GLU A 6 17.64 -25.35 11.81
C GLU A 6 16.93 -24.22 12.59
N ILE A 7 16.79 -23.05 11.96
CA ILE A 7 16.09 -21.90 12.54
C ILE A 7 14.62 -22.00 12.13
N ILE A 8 13.73 -22.12 13.12
CA ILE A 8 12.29 -21.99 12.90
C ILE A 8 11.95 -20.49 12.89
N TYR A 9 11.55 -19.97 11.73
CA TYR A 9 11.20 -18.56 11.56
C TYR A 9 9.69 -18.34 11.74
N LEU A 10 9.29 -17.73 12.86
CA LEU A 10 7.88 -17.44 13.21
C LEU A 10 7.63 -15.93 13.34
N ASP A 11 8.19 -15.14 12.41
CA ASP A 11 8.15 -13.67 12.44
C ASP A 11 7.75 -13.05 11.08
N ASN A 12 6.88 -13.74 10.34
CA ASN A 12 6.47 -13.33 8.98
C ASN A 12 5.76 -11.97 8.93
N ASN A 13 5.17 -11.51 10.05
CA ASN A 13 4.61 -10.15 10.13
C ASN A 13 5.69 -9.07 10.10
N ALA A 14 6.93 -9.34 10.51
CA ALA A 14 8.05 -8.42 10.34
C ALA A 14 8.56 -8.43 8.89
N THR A 15 8.83 -9.61 8.33
CA THR A 15 9.11 -9.80 6.90
C THR A 15 9.01 -11.27 6.54
N THR A 16 8.79 -11.57 5.26
CA THR A 16 8.78 -12.94 4.75
C THR A 16 10.05 -13.27 3.97
N GLN A 17 10.35 -14.58 3.87
CA GLN A 17 11.25 -15.11 2.84
C GLN A 17 10.67 -14.85 1.45
N LEU A 18 11.54 -14.59 0.47
CA LEU A 18 11.17 -14.53 -0.94
C LEU A 18 10.70 -15.91 -1.43
N ASP A 19 9.59 -15.94 -2.16
CA ASP A 19 9.19 -17.15 -2.88
C ASP A 19 10.25 -17.51 -3.95
N PRO A 20 10.65 -18.78 -4.11
CA PRO A 20 11.63 -19.16 -5.13
C PRO A 20 11.25 -18.71 -6.55
N ALA A 21 9.97 -18.80 -6.93
CA ALA A 21 9.50 -18.36 -8.23
C ALA A 21 9.60 -16.84 -8.41
N VAL A 22 9.51 -16.08 -7.31
CA VAL A 22 9.77 -14.63 -7.32
C VAL A 22 11.25 -14.36 -7.61
N ILE A 23 12.18 -15.07 -6.97
CA ILE A 23 13.62 -14.91 -7.20
C ILE A 23 13.96 -15.18 -8.67
N GLU A 24 13.49 -16.30 -9.20
CA GLU A 24 13.74 -16.70 -10.59
C GLU A 24 13.29 -15.64 -11.59
N GLU A 25 12.14 -15.01 -11.35
CA GLU A 25 11.60 -13.99 -12.27
C GLU A 25 12.31 -12.64 -12.15
N MET A 26 12.91 -12.33 -11.00
CA MET A 26 13.71 -11.11 -10.79
C MET A 26 15.08 -11.18 -11.49
N LEU A 27 15.74 -12.34 -11.49
CA LEU A 27 17.13 -12.51 -11.92
C LEU A 27 17.45 -11.96 -13.33
N PRO A 28 16.61 -12.14 -14.36
CA PRO A 28 16.87 -11.59 -15.68
C PRO A 28 16.99 -10.06 -15.70
N PHE A 29 16.29 -9.33 -14.83
CA PHE A 29 16.33 -7.86 -14.78
C PHE A 29 17.51 -7.31 -13.98
N LEU A 30 18.19 -8.17 -13.21
CA LEU A 30 19.45 -7.85 -12.54
C LEU A 30 20.67 -8.13 -13.41
N THR A 31 20.54 -8.96 -14.46
CA THR A 31 21.67 -9.50 -15.22
C THR A 31 21.61 -9.17 -16.71
N LYS A 32 20.47 -9.40 -17.36
CA LYS A 32 20.31 -9.37 -18.83
C LYS A 32 19.48 -8.19 -19.34
N TYR A 33 18.41 -7.83 -18.63
CA TYR A 33 17.43 -6.83 -19.03
C TYR A 33 17.48 -5.58 -18.13
N TYR A 34 18.69 -5.05 -17.90
CA TYR A 34 18.96 -3.93 -16.97
C TYR A 34 18.70 -2.54 -17.56
N GLY A 35 18.07 -2.45 -18.74
CA GLY A 35 17.81 -1.18 -19.41
C GLY A 35 16.89 -0.26 -18.59
N ASN A 36 17.16 1.05 -18.64
CA ASN A 36 16.31 2.03 -17.96
C ASN A 36 14.92 2.08 -18.66
N PRO A 37 13.82 1.76 -17.95
CA PRO A 37 12.48 1.67 -18.54
C PRO A 37 11.96 2.99 -19.07
N SER A 38 12.55 4.15 -18.71
CA SER A 38 12.20 5.45 -19.29
C SER A 38 12.78 5.67 -20.70
N SER A 39 13.76 4.87 -21.14
CA SER A 39 14.44 5.07 -22.43
C SER A 39 13.63 4.54 -23.63
N GLY A 40 13.80 5.17 -24.79
CA GLY A 40 13.06 4.82 -26.03
C GLY A 40 13.69 3.73 -26.91
N TYR A 41 14.91 3.28 -26.61
CA TYR A 41 15.60 2.26 -27.43
C TYR A 41 15.11 0.83 -27.14
N GLY A 42 15.27 -0.08 -28.09
CA GLY A 42 14.73 -1.45 -28.03
C GLY A 42 15.14 -2.27 -26.80
N PHE A 43 16.37 -2.13 -26.31
CA PHE A 43 16.85 -2.81 -25.09
C PHE A 43 16.04 -2.44 -23.83
N ALA A 44 15.51 -1.21 -23.72
CA ALA A 44 14.68 -0.78 -22.60
C ALA A 44 13.23 -1.29 -22.67
N ALA A 45 12.78 -1.77 -23.83
CA ALA A 45 11.41 -2.22 -24.03
C ALA A 45 11.06 -3.42 -23.14
N MET A 46 12.02 -4.31 -22.87
CA MET A 46 11.81 -5.47 -21.99
C MET A 46 11.53 -5.06 -20.55
N ALA A 47 12.29 -4.10 -20.00
CA ALA A 47 12.05 -3.58 -18.66
C ALA A 47 10.67 -2.92 -18.55
N ARG A 48 10.28 -2.11 -19.55
CA ARG A 48 8.97 -1.45 -19.59
C ARG A 48 7.81 -2.45 -19.64
N LYS A 49 7.91 -3.48 -20.49
CA LYS A 49 6.91 -4.55 -20.57
C LYS A 49 6.78 -5.31 -19.25
N ALA A 50 7.89 -5.55 -18.57
CA ALA A 50 7.90 -6.27 -17.29
C ALA A 50 7.24 -5.47 -16.16
N ILE A 51 7.44 -4.15 -16.11
CA ILE A 51 6.72 -3.26 -15.18
C ILE A 51 5.21 -3.32 -15.45
N ASN A 52 4.78 -3.27 -16.71
CA ASN A 52 3.36 -3.34 -17.06
C ASN A 52 2.73 -4.68 -16.63
N LEU A 53 3.40 -5.79 -16.90
CA LEU A 53 2.94 -7.12 -16.46
C LEU A 53 2.85 -7.22 -14.93
N ALA A 54 3.83 -6.68 -14.21
CA ALA A 54 3.79 -6.65 -12.75
C ALA A 54 2.59 -5.84 -12.24
N ARG A 55 2.27 -4.73 -12.91
CA ARG A 55 1.12 -3.87 -12.60
C ARG A 55 -0.20 -4.60 -12.83
N GLU A 56 -0.32 -5.31 -13.95
CA GLU A 56 -1.50 -6.14 -14.27
C GLU A 56 -1.72 -7.24 -13.22
N ARG A 57 -0.66 -7.94 -12.80
CA ARG A 57 -0.75 -8.98 -11.76
C ARG A 57 -1.15 -8.43 -10.40
N LEU A 58 -0.55 -7.30 -9.99
CA LEU A 58 -0.95 -6.66 -8.73
C LEU A 58 -2.40 -6.17 -8.80
N ALA A 59 -2.80 -5.56 -9.91
CA ALA A 59 -4.18 -5.11 -10.11
C ALA A 59 -5.17 -6.29 -10.04
N ALA A 60 -4.82 -7.45 -10.62
CA ALA A 60 -5.63 -8.66 -10.51
C ALA A 60 -5.75 -9.20 -9.08
N LEU A 61 -4.70 -9.10 -8.24
CA LEU A 61 -4.77 -9.47 -6.82
C LEU A 61 -5.71 -8.54 -6.04
N LEU A 62 -5.66 -7.24 -6.32
CA LEU A 62 -6.50 -6.24 -5.64
C LEU A 62 -7.91 -6.11 -6.24
N GLY A 63 -8.15 -6.74 -7.39
CA GLY A 63 -9.37 -6.62 -8.17
C GLY A 63 -9.53 -5.27 -8.88
N CYS A 64 -8.51 -4.42 -8.97
CA CYS A 64 -8.62 -3.06 -9.50
C CYS A 64 -8.09 -2.92 -10.95
N GLU A 65 -8.11 -1.72 -11.50
CA GLU A 65 -7.50 -1.43 -12.80
C GLU A 65 -5.99 -1.20 -12.68
N PRO A 66 -5.16 -1.63 -13.66
CA PRO A 66 -3.71 -1.38 -13.63
C PRO A 66 -3.37 0.11 -13.52
N THR A 67 -4.16 0.99 -14.13
CA THR A 67 -3.95 2.45 -14.09
C THR A 67 -4.08 3.07 -12.70
N GLU A 68 -4.65 2.34 -11.74
CA GLU A 68 -4.82 2.79 -10.34
C GLU A 68 -3.60 2.48 -9.47
N ILE A 69 -2.65 1.69 -9.97
CA ILE A 69 -1.46 1.30 -9.23
C ILE A 69 -0.33 2.30 -9.48
N VAL A 70 0.33 2.71 -8.40
CA VAL A 70 1.59 3.47 -8.40
C VAL A 70 2.64 2.70 -7.63
N PHE A 71 3.77 2.35 -8.24
CA PHE A 71 4.86 1.67 -7.55
C PHE A 71 5.66 2.64 -6.67
N THR A 72 6.01 2.17 -5.47
CA THR A 72 6.78 2.91 -4.46
C THR A 72 7.90 2.03 -3.92
N SER A 73 8.74 2.54 -3.01
CA SER A 73 9.77 1.74 -2.34
C SER A 73 9.24 0.86 -1.18
N GLY A 74 7.96 0.97 -0.83
CA GLY A 74 7.36 0.17 0.25
C GLY A 74 6.10 0.78 0.87
N GLY A 75 5.56 0.10 1.89
CA GLY A 75 4.37 0.58 2.62
C GLY A 75 4.58 1.95 3.27
N THR A 76 5.76 2.22 3.84
CA THR A 76 6.08 3.52 4.44
C THR A 76 6.03 4.68 3.45
N GLU A 77 6.63 4.53 2.26
CA GLU A 77 6.57 5.58 1.21
C GLU A 77 5.13 5.79 0.76
N SER A 78 4.36 4.71 0.58
CA SER A 78 2.96 4.76 0.16
C SER A 78 2.09 5.53 1.16
N ASN A 79 2.18 5.18 2.46
CA ASN A 79 1.48 5.87 3.53
C ASN A 79 1.83 7.37 3.58
N ASN A 80 3.14 7.68 3.51
CA ASN A 80 3.60 9.08 3.53
C ASN A 80 3.15 9.84 2.28
N ALA A 81 3.08 9.19 1.12
CA ALA A 81 2.65 9.82 -0.11
C ALA A 81 1.17 10.19 -0.08
N VAL A 82 0.31 9.33 0.47
CA VAL A 82 -1.11 9.66 0.67
C VAL A 82 -1.27 10.81 1.65
N ILE A 83 -0.65 10.71 2.83
CA ILE A 83 -0.77 11.73 3.88
C ILE A 83 -0.25 13.08 3.36
N ASN A 84 0.88 13.09 2.64
CA ASN A 84 1.41 14.30 2.00
C ASN A 84 0.47 14.84 0.91
N SER A 85 -0.08 13.98 0.07
CA SER A 85 -1.02 14.37 -1.00
C SER A 85 -2.22 15.11 -0.43
N VAL A 86 -2.82 14.59 0.63
CA VAL A 86 -3.98 15.21 1.30
C VAL A 86 -3.67 16.63 1.78
N LEU A 87 -2.48 16.85 2.37
CA LEU A 87 -2.06 18.18 2.85
C LEU A 87 -1.89 19.19 1.72
N GLN A 88 -1.43 18.75 0.56
CA GLN A 88 -1.18 19.62 -0.58
C GLN A 88 -2.49 20.01 -1.28
N LEU A 89 -3.44 19.09 -1.33
CA LEU A 89 -4.71 19.31 -2.03
C LEU A 89 -5.66 20.22 -1.26
N GLU A 90 -5.69 20.12 0.07
CA GLU A 90 -6.61 20.88 0.90
C GLU A 90 -5.91 21.42 2.17
N PRO A 91 -5.24 22.59 2.10
CA PRO A 91 -4.74 23.26 3.30
C PRO A 91 -5.89 23.77 4.21
N ARG A 92 -7.14 23.73 3.72
CA ARG A 92 -8.36 24.04 4.47
C ARG A 92 -9.08 22.73 4.81
N GLY A 93 -9.19 22.42 6.09
CA GLY A 93 -9.75 21.15 6.56
C GLY A 93 -8.72 20.42 7.38
N LYS A 94 -8.56 20.90 8.60
CA LYS A 94 -7.51 20.49 9.52
C LYS A 94 -7.88 19.20 10.25
N ASN A 95 -8.99 18.53 9.99
CA ASN A 95 -9.33 17.33 10.75
C ASN A 95 -8.96 16.06 9.99
N VAL A 96 -7.99 15.33 10.54
CA VAL A 96 -7.61 13.97 10.15
C VAL A 96 -8.05 13.02 11.25
N ILE A 97 -8.58 11.86 10.85
CA ILE A 97 -8.94 10.80 11.78
C ILE A 97 -8.10 9.57 11.46
N THR A 98 -7.54 8.96 12.50
CA THR A 98 -6.79 7.70 12.41
C THR A 98 -6.95 6.91 13.70
N SER A 99 -6.39 5.72 13.81
CA SER A 99 -6.42 4.93 15.04
C SER A 99 -5.12 5.08 15.85
N ALA A 100 -5.18 4.81 17.16
CA ALA A 100 -4.02 4.78 18.04
C ALA A 100 -3.12 3.55 17.79
N VAL A 101 -3.63 2.55 17.06
CA VAL A 101 -2.96 1.26 16.81
C VAL A 101 -2.43 1.12 15.39
N GLU A 102 -2.41 2.21 14.62
CA GLU A 102 -1.78 2.22 13.30
C GLU A 102 -0.28 1.91 13.36
N HIS A 103 0.28 1.46 12.24
CA HIS A 103 1.72 1.37 12.09
C HIS A 103 2.38 2.76 12.20
N SER A 104 3.63 2.80 12.67
CA SER A 104 4.41 4.03 12.82
C SER A 104 4.53 4.89 11.56
N ALA A 105 4.38 4.29 10.38
CA ALA A 105 4.37 4.97 9.08
C ALA A 105 3.12 5.85 8.85
N VAL A 106 2.06 5.66 9.63
CA VAL A 106 0.87 6.53 9.66
C VAL A 106 0.89 7.40 10.92
N LEU A 107 1.15 6.79 12.10
CA LEU A 107 1.16 7.53 13.37
C LEU A 107 2.13 8.72 13.36
N ARG A 108 3.37 8.53 12.92
CA ARG A 108 4.39 9.59 12.98
C ARG A 108 4.06 10.76 12.06
N PRO A 109 3.72 10.56 10.77
CA PRO A 109 3.24 11.65 9.93
C PRO A 109 2.03 12.36 10.54
N CYS A 110 1.02 11.64 11.02
CA CYS A 110 -0.16 12.23 11.67
C CYS A 110 0.20 13.05 12.91
N GLN A 111 1.11 12.58 13.77
CA GLN A 111 1.62 13.34 14.91
C GLN A 111 2.36 14.61 14.46
N ASP A 112 3.13 14.55 13.38
CA ASP A 112 3.79 15.71 12.81
C ASP A 112 2.79 16.70 12.20
N LEU A 113 1.66 16.24 11.65
CA LEU A 113 0.55 17.11 11.25
C LEU A 113 -0.05 17.82 12.46
N ALA A 114 -0.25 17.10 13.56
CA ALA A 114 -0.76 17.68 14.80
C ALA A 114 0.14 18.83 15.29
N LYS A 115 1.46 18.62 15.30
CA LYS A 115 2.45 19.67 15.64
C LYS A 115 2.42 20.87 14.70
N ARG A 116 2.02 20.67 13.44
CA ARG A 116 1.87 21.74 12.42
C ARG A 116 0.49 22.40 12.45
N GLY A 117 -0.34 22.08 13.45
CA GLY A 117 -1.64 22.71 13.68
C GLY A 117 -2.80 22.08 12.91
N CYS A 118 -2.66 20.83 12.46
CA CYS A 118 -3.76 19.96 12.05
C CYS A 118 -4.44 19.39 13.32
N LEU A 119 -5.77 19.34 13.35
CA LEU A 119 -6.52 18.54 14.31
C LEU A 119 -6.43 17.07 13.91
N VAL A 120 -5.85 16.24 14.76
CA VAL A 120 -5.75 14.80 14.48
C VAL A 120 -6.43 14.04 15.60
N SER A 121 -7.44 13.26 15.25
CA SER A 121 -8.15 12.37 16.17
C SER A 121 -7.52 10.98 16.06
N PHE A 122 -7.00 10.46 17.17
CA PHE A 122 -6.49 9.10 17.29
C PHE A 122 -7.52 8.28 18.05
N LEU A 123 -8.35 7.55 17.31
CA LEU A 123 -9.40 6.69 17.88
C LEU A 123 -8.75 5.52 18.62
N ASN A 124 -9.31 5.19 19.78
CA ASN A 124 -8.86 4.02 20.51
C ASN A 124 -9.53 2.76 19.96
N VAL A 125 -9.04 1.61 20.42
CA VAL A 125 -9.69 0.32 20.22
C VAL A 125 -10.07 -0.24 21.57
N ASP A 126 -11.03 -1.16 21.59
CA ASP A 126 -11.44 -1.84 22.81
C ASP A 126 -10.42 -2.92 23.24
N SER A 127 -10.76 -3.69 24.28
CA SER A 127 -9.90 -4.78 24.78
C SER A 127 -9.73 -5.97 23.81
N HIS A 128 -10.58 -6.08 22.80
CA HIS A 128 -10.46 -7.05 21.72
C HIS A 128 -9.66 -6.50 20.53
N GLY A 129 -9.33 -5.21 20.56
CA GLY A 129 -8.65 -4.50 19.49
C GLY A 129 -9.61 -3.97 18.44
N ASP A 130 -10.93 -4.07 18.64
CA ASP A 130 -11.93 -3.61 17.67
C ASP A 130 -12.10 -2.09 17.72
N LEU A 131 -12.28 -1.48 16.54
CA LEU A 131 -12.57 -0.06 16.38
C LEU A 131 -14.08 0.20 16.56
N ASP A 132 -14.45 1.16 17.41
CA ASP A 132 -15.84 1.60 17.53
C ASP A 132 -16.24 2.45 16.31
N LEU A 133 -17.11 1.91 15.45
CA LEU A 133 -17.62 2.59 14.27
C LEU A 133 -18.52 3.78 14.59
N GLY A 134 -19.21 3.76 15.74
CA GLY A 134 -19.98 4.89 16.25
C GLY A 134 -19.08 6.04 16.68
N GLU A 135 -17.96 5.73 17.34
CA GLU A 135 -16.93 6.73 17.66
C GLU A 135 -16.31 7.33 16.39
N LEU A 136 -15.98 6.49 15.40
CA LEU A 136 -15.50 6.94 14.10
C LEU A 136 -16.50 7.89 13.42
N GLU A 137 -17.77 7.51 13.34
CA GLU A 137 -18.79 8.33 12.70
C GLU A 137 -18.96 9.66 13.43
N ALA A 138 -18.97 9.66 14.76
CA ALA A 138 -19.07 10.86 15.59
C ALA A 138 -17.84 11.78 15.48
N ALA A 139 -16.65 11.20 15.23
CA ALA A 139 -15.41 11.96 15.04
C ALA A 139 -15.36 12.70 13.69
N ILE A 140 -16.14 12.27 12.68
CA ILE A 140 -16.25 12.94 11.39
C ILE A 140 -17.08 14.22 11.52
N ARG A 141 -16.37 15.35 11.47
CA ARG A 141 -16.90 16.72 11.50
C ARG A 141 -16.87 17.37 10.10
N PRO A 142 -17.58 18.49 9.86
CA PRO A 142 -17.60 19.17 8.55
C PRO A 142 -16.24 19.55 7.98
N GLU A 143 -15.23 19.75 8.83
CA GLU A 143 -13.85 20.06 8.44
C GLU A 143 -12.94 18.83 8.28
N THR A 144 -13.50 17.62 8.38
CA THR A 144 -12.77 16.36 8.18
C THR A 144 -12.53 16.14 6.71
N THR A 145 -11.26 15.97 6.34
CA THR A 145 -10.84 15.77 4.95
C THR A 145 -10.36 14.36 4.70
N PHE A 146 -9.90 13.68 5.75
CA PHE A 146 -9.19 12.42 5.60
C PHE A 146 -9.34 11.49 6.80
N VAL A 147 -9.60 10.23 6.51
CA VAL A 147 -9.60 9.12 7.46
C VAL A 147 -8.55 8.10 6.99
N SER A 148 -7.68 7.65 7.88
CA SER A 148 -6.69 6.60 7.62
C SER A 148 -6.79 5.51 8.66
N ILE A 149 -7.20 4.31 8.26
CA ILE A 149 -7.36 3.16 9.16
C ILE A 149 -6.74 1.91 8.51
N MET A 150 -5.77 1.28 9.18
CA MET A 150 -5.12 0.07 8.67
C MET A 150 -6.11 -1.10 8.54
N TRP A 151 -5.92 -1.96 7.54
CA TRP A 151 -6.82 -3.09 7.30
C TRP A 151 -6.66 -4.18 8.36
N ALA A 152 -5.41 -4.54 8.67
CA ALA A 152 -5.12 -5.55 9.67
C ALA A 152 -3.93 -5.12 10.51
N ASN A 153 -4.06 -5.22 11.84
CA ASN A 153 -3.00 -4.82 12.75
C ASN A 153 -1.79 -5.77 12.67
N ASN A 154 -0.58 -5.21 12.61
CA ASN A 154 0.64 -6.01 12.45
C ASN A 154 1.09 -6.76 13.70
N GLU A 155 0.62 -6.36 14.88
CA GLU A 155 1.01 -6.96 16.16
C GLU A 155 -0.01 -8.01 16.61
N THR A 156 -1.30 -7.68 16.55
CA THR A 156 -2.39 -8.55 17.04
C THR A 156 -3.05 -9.38 15.95
N GLY A 157 -2.96 -8.97 14.68
CA GLY A 157 -3.65 -9.60 13.56
C GLY A 157 -5.15 -9.29 13.48
N VAL A 158 -5.69 -8.42 14.35
CA VAL A 158 -7.10 -7.98 14.28
C VAL A 158 -7.36 -7.34 12.92
N VAL A 159 -8.46 -7.74 12.27
CA VAL A 159 -8.90 -7.25 10.96
C VAL A 159 -10.02 -6.25 11.16
N PHE A 160 -9.84 -5.03 10.70
CA PHE A 160 -10.86 -3.99 10.79
C PHE A 160 -11.90 -4.11 9.68
N PRO A 161 -13.15 -3.65 9.92
CA PRO A 161 -14.23 -3.71 8.94
C PRO A 161 -14.09 -2.58 7.90
N ILE A 162 -13.01 -2.63 7.10
CA ILE A 162 -12.59 -1.58 6.18
C ILE A 162 -13.67 -1.20 5.16
N GLU A 163 -14.43 -2.17 4.66
CA GLU A 163 -15.52 -1.91 3.72
C GLU A 163 -16.60 -1.03 4.36
N LYS A 164 -16.97 -1.30 5.62
CA LYS A 164 -17.94 -0.48 6.36
C LYS A 164 -17.39 0.91 6.66
N ILE A 165 -16.11 1.01 7.01
CA ILE A 165 -15.43 2.29 7.27
C ILE A 165 -15.39 3.14 6.00
N ALA A 166 -15.08 2.53 4.86
CA ALA A 166 -15.08 3.19 3.56
C ALA A 166 -16.48 3.74 3.23
N GLU A 167 -17.53 2.96 3.47
CA GLU A 167 -18.92 3.37 3.28
C GLU A 167 -19.29 4.59 4.14
N ILE A 168 -18.95 4.58 5.43
CA ILE A 168 -19.13 5.74 6.32
C ILE A 168 -18.40 6.97 5.76
N CYS A 169 -17.15 6.82 5.32
CA CYS A 169 -16.38 7.92 4.75
C CYS A 169 -17.02 8.47 3.47
N ARG A 170 -17.53 7.60 2.59
CA ARG A 170 -18.24 8.00 1.36
C ARG A 170 -19.48 8.82 1.66
N GLU A 171 -20.32 8.34 2.58
CA GLU A 171 -21.56 9.03 2.97
C GLU A 171 -21.28 10.44 3.51
N LYS A 172 -20.19 10.59 4.27
CA LYS A 172 -19.74 11.87 4.81
C LYS A 172 -18.86 12.68 3.86
N ARG A 173 -18.57 12.17 2.65
CA ARG A 173 -17.70 12.79 1.63
C ARG A 173 -16.27 13.08 2.11
N VAL A 174 -15.71 12.15 2.88
CA VAL A 174 -14.34 12.20 3.41
C VAL A 174 -13.46 11.23 2.62
N LEU A 175 -12.21 11.63 2.32
CA LEU A 175 -11.26 10.73 1.68
C LEU A 175 -10.83 9.62 2.64
N PHE A 176 -10.81 8.39 2.16
CA PHE A 176 -10.45 7.22 2.94
C PHE A 176 -9.18 6.53 2.41
N HIS A 177 -8.24 6.30 3.32
CA HIS A 177 -7.04 5.50 3.11
C HIS A 177 -7.04 4.29 4.05
N THR A 178 -6.56 3.16 3.52
CA THR A 178 -6.23 2.00 4.34
C THR A 178 -4.80 1.52 4.14
N ASP A 179 -4.08 1.32 5.24
CA ASP A 179 -2.82 0.58 5.24
C ASP A 179 -3.13 -0.92 5.20
N ALA A 180 -2.99 -1.54 4.02
CA ALA A 180 -3.25 -2.94 3.78
C ALA A 180 -1.97 -3.79 3.76
N VAL A 181 -0.86 -3.30 4.34
CA VAL A 181 0.45 -3.97 4.32
C VAL A 181 0.38 -5.39 4.91
N GLN A 182 -0.45 -5.62 5.93
CA GLN A 182 -0.63 -6.95 6.52
C GLN A 182 -1.79 -7.76 5.95
N ALA A 183 -2.72 -7.12 5.23
CA ALA A 183 -3.87 -7.77 4.61
C ALA A 183 -3.57 -8.31 3.21
N THR A 184 -2.79 -7.55 2.42
CA THR A 184 -2.47 -7.87 1.02
C THR A 184 -1.83 -9.25 0.91
N GLY A 185 -2.44 -10.12 0.09
CA GLY A 185 -1.96 -11.48 -0.14
C GLY A 185 -2.26 -12.49 0.97
N LYS A 186 -2.93 -12.08 2.05
CA LYS A 186 -3.35 -12.98 3.16
C LYS A 186 -4.86 -13.11 3.28
N ILE A 187 -5.60 -12.04 3.00
CA ILE A 187 -7.06 -12.05 2.97
C ILE A 187 -7.57 -11.62 1.58
N PRO A 188 -8.69 -12.19 1.10
CA PRO A 188 -9.31 -11.74 -0.15
C PRO A 188 -9.73 -10.27 -0.06
N MET A 189 -9.56 -9.54 -1.17
CA MET A 189 -9.98 -8.15 -1.31
C MET A 189 -10.47 -7.88 -2.72
N SER A 190 -11.46 -6.98 -2.85
CA SER A 190 -11.98 -6.48 -4.13
C SER A 190 -12.18 -4.98 -4.00
N LEU A 191 -11.29 -4.18 -4.60
CA LEU A 191 -11.38 -2.72 -4.52
C LEU A 191 -12.53 -2.09 -5.32
N PRO A 192 -12.95 -2.58 -6.52
CA PRO A 192 -14.03 -1.95 -7.29
C PRO A 192 -15.36 -1.83 -6.54
N ASP A 193 -15.60 -2.73 -5.59
CA ASP A 193 -16.85 -2.78 -4.82
C ASP A 193 -16.78 -1.94 -3.54
N THR A 194 -15.67 -1.21 -3.33
CA THR A 194 -15.44 -0.43 -2.10
C THR A 194 -15.14 1.02 -2.43
N PRO A 195 -15.61 1.98 -1.62
CA PRO A 195 -15.29 3.39 -1.82
C PRO A 195 -13.95 3.79 -1.17
N ILE A 196 -12.94 2.92 -1.28
CA ILE A 196 -11.58 3.20 -0.81
C ILE A 196 -10.92 4.16 -1.80
N ASN A 197 -10.36 5.28 -1.32
CA ASN A 197 -9.66 6.23 -2.18
C ASN A 197 -8.19 5.85 -2.37
N PHE A 198 -7.55 5.34 -1.30
CA PHE A 198 -6.15 4.98 -1.28
C PHE A 198 -5.91 3.68 -0.52
N LEU A 199 -4.98 2.84 -1.00
CA LEU A 199 -4.53 1.65 -0.27
C LEU A 199 -3.02 1.47 -0.40
N SER A 200 -2.35 1.33 0.74
CA SER A 200 -0.88 1.12 0.81
C SER A 200 -0.53 -0.34 1.01
N LEU A 201 0.51 -0.82 0.33
CA LEU A 201 1.01 -2.20 0.48
C LEU A 201 2.54 -2.29 0.37
N SER A 202 3.09 -3.41 0.84
CA SER A 202 4.54 -3.68 0.84
C SER A 202 4.83 -5.14 0.48
N ALA A 203 5.67 -5.39 -0.53
CA ALA A 203 5.84 -6.73 -1.10
C ALA A 203 6.43 -7.75 -0.11
N HIS A 204 7.34 -7.31 0.76
CA HIS A 204 8.06 -8.17 1.70
C HIS A 204 7.20 -8.73 2.86
N LYS A 205 5.89 -8.49 2.83
CA LYS A 205 4.90 -9.07 3.76
C LYS A 205 4.12 -10.24 3.18
N PHE A 206 4.26 -10.49 1.88
CA PHE A 206 3.60 -11.59 1.15
C PHE A 206 4.56 -12.25 0.15
N HIS A 207 5.78 -12.54 0.60
CA HIS A 207 6.82 -13.29 -0.13
C HIS A 207 7.44 -12.58 -1.35
N GLY A 208 7.23 -11.27 -1.48
CA GLY A 208 7.93 -10.41 -2.42
C GLY A 208 9.21 -9.75 -1.87
N PRO A 209 9.96 -9.01 -2.69
CA PRO A 209 11.23 -8.42 -2.28
C PRO A 209 11.06 -7.21 -1.35
N LYS A 210 12.08 -6.93 -0.54
CA LYS A 210 12.19 -5.66 0.19
C LYS A 210 12.49 -4.52 -0.78
N GLY A 211 12.16 -3.28 -0.37
CA GLY A 211 12.45 -2.09 -1.17
C GLY A 211 11.51 -1.88 -2.36
N VAL A 212 10.33 -2.49 -2.33
CA VAL A 212 9.22 -2.20 -3.24
C VAL A 212 7.88 -2.32 -2.53
N GLY A 213 6.97 -1.43 -2.89
CA GLY A 213 5.57 -1.45 -2.50
C GLY A 213 4.72 -0.87 -3.62
N ALA A 214 3.46 -0.67 -3.31
CA ALA A 214 2.56 0.03 -4.20
C ALA A 214 1.54 0.85 -3.41
N LEU A 215 1.03 1.86 -4.08
CA LEU A 215 -0.09 2.66 -3.66
C LEU A 215 -1.19 2.47 -4.71
N TYR A 216 -2.32 1.93 -4.30
CA TYR A 216 -3.56 2.06 -5.04
C TYR A 216 -4.09 3.48 -4.86
N VAL A 217 -4.48 4.10 -5.96
CA VAL A 217 -5.22 5.35 -5.96
C VAL A 217 -6.39 5.24 -6.92
N ASN A 218 -7.59 5.36 -6.37
CA ASN A 218 -8.83 5.34 -7.12
C ASN A 218 -8.79 6.39 -8.26
N ARG A 219 -9.25 6.02 -9.47
CA ARG A 219 -9.19 6.87 -10.68
C ARG A 219 -9.85 8.24 -10.52
N GLN A 220 -10.87 8.34 -9.66
CA GLN A 220 -11.62 9.58 -9.44
C GLN A 220 -10.99 10.45 -8.35
N THR A 221 -9.97 9.95 -7.66
CA THR A 221 -9.33 10.62 -6.54
C THR A 221 -8.11 11.41 -7.01
N ARG A 222 -8.07 12.70 -6.65
CA ARG A 222 -6.89 13.54 -6.89
C ARG A 222 -5.72 13.08 -6.03
N PHE A 223 -4.52 13.11 -6.60
CA PHE A 223 -3.31 12.69 -5.91
C PHE A 223 -2.13 13.54 -6.33
N SER A 224 -1.37 14.03 -5.35
CA SER A 224 -0.14 14.79 -5.53
C SER A 224 1.07 13.97 -5.08
N PRO A 225 2.12 13.83 -5.92
CA PRO A 225 3.26 12.98 -5.62
C PRO A 225 4.07 13.50 -4.42
N LEU A 226 4.58 12.59 -3.59
CA LEU A 226 5.58 12.90 -2.56
C LEU A 226 6.95 13.20 -3.17
N VAL A 227 7.35 12.39 -4.15
CA VAL A 227 8.64 12.52 -4.85
C VAL A 227 8.37 13.15 -6.21
N ALA A 228 8.67 14.43 -6.33
CA ALA A 228 8.70 15.13 -7.62
C ALA A 228 9.91 14.65 -8.46
N GLY A 229 9.78 14.64 -9.78
CA GLY A 229 10.83 14.18 -10.67
C GLY A 229 10.40 14.12 -12.13
N GLY A 230 10.96 13.17 -12.89
CA GLY A 230 10.54 12.90 -14.27
C GLY A 230 9.14 12.26 -14.35
N GLY A 231 8.73 11.90 -15.57
CA GLY A 231 7.41 11.34 -15.86
C GLY A 231 7.17 9.87 -15.46
N GLN A 232 7.98 9.32 -14.54
CA GLN A 232 7.79 7.95 -14.05
C GLN A 232 6.45 7.79 -13.33
N GLU A 233 5.89 6.57 -13.37
CA GLU A 233 4.59 6.25 -12.76
C GLU A 233 3.48 7.28 -13.13
N ASN A 234 3.47 7.75 -14.38
CA ASN A 234 2.56 8.79 -14.88
C ASN A 234 2.63 10.10 -14.06
N GLU A 235 3.84 10.54 -13.69
CA GLU A 235 4.11 11.72 -12.86
C GLU A 235 3.62 11.58 -11.40
N ARG A 236 3.14 10.39 -11.00
CA ARG A 236 2.63 10.13 -9.64
C ARG A 236 3.72 9.70 -8.67
N ARG A 237 4.90 9.34 -9.15
CA ARG A 237 6.07 9.03 -8.33
C ARG A 237 7.36 9.14 -9.17
N GLY A 238 8.14 10.19 -8.95
CA GLY A 238 9.37 10.44 -9.69
C GLY A 238 10.51 9.46 -9.36
N GLY A 239 11.42 9.28 -10.32
CA GLY A 239 12.65 8.50 -10.18
C GLY A 239 12.57 7.14 -10.88
N THR A 240 13.69 6.71 -11.46
CA THR A 240 13.76 5.46 -12.23
C THR A 240 13.26 4.27 -11.42
N GLU A 241 12.36 3.50 -12.03
CA GLU A 241 11.66 2.41 -11.41
C GLU A 241 12.61 1.25 -11.06
N ASN A 242 12.42 0.66 -9.87
CA ASN A 242 13.16 -0.53 -9.45
C ASN A 242 12.61 -1.77 -10.17
N VAL A 243 13.00 -1.95 -11.44
CA VAL A 243 12.44 -2.94 -12.37
C VAL A 243 12.43 -4.34 -11.77
N ALA A 244 13.58 -4.81 -11.25
CA ALA A 244 13.68 -6.16 -10.71
C ALA A 244 12.75 -6.36 -9.51
N SER A 245 12.71 -5.43 -8.55
CA SER A 245 11.81 -5.58 -7.40
C SER A 245 10.34 -5.44 -7.79
N ILE A 246 9.98 -4.57 -8.75
CA ILE A 246 8.61 -4.45 -9.27
C ILE A 246 8.15 -5.76 -9.91
N VAL A 247 8.99 -6.38 -10.73
CA VAL A 247 8.73 -7.72 -11.29
C VAL A 247 8.51 -8.74 -10.17
N GLY A 248 9.37 -8.73 -9.15
CA GLY A 248 9.22 -9.61 -8.01
C GLY A 248 7.92 -9.39 -7.23
N LEU A 249 7.50 -8.14 -7.03
CA LEU A 249 6.20 -7.83 -6.42
C LEU A 249 5.04 -8.33 -7.28
N GLY A 250 5.12 -8.17 -8.61
CA GLY A 250 4.08 -8.66 -9.53
C GLY A 250 3.95 -10.17 -9.47
N LYS A 251 5.09 -10.89 -9.43
CA LYS A 251 5.10 -12.35 -9.27
C LYS A 251 4.56 -12.78 -7.91
N ALA A 252 4.96 -12.11 -6.83
CA ALA A 252 4.43 -12.38 -5.49
C ALA A 252 2.91 -12.18 -5.44
N ALA A 253 2.38 -11.17 -6.14
CA ALA A 253 0.94 -10.94 -6.22
C ALA A 253 0.20 -12.06 -6.97
N GLU A 254 0.77 -12.57 -8.07
CA GLU A 254 0.23 -13.72 -8.82
C GLU A 254 0.20 -14.99 -7.96
N VAL A 255 1.29 -15.28 -7.23
CA VAL A 255 1.38 -16.43 -6.32
C VAL A 255 0.38 -16.31 -5.18
N ALA A 256 0.30 -15.14 -4.54
CA ALA A 256 -0.64 -14.89 -3.46
C ALA A 256 -2.09 -15.02 -3.93
N LEU A 257 -2.43 -14.51 -5.12
CA LEU A 257 -3.77 -14.65 -5.68
C LEU A 257 -4.15 -16.11 -5.93
N LYS A 258 -3.20 -16.93 -6.42
CA LYS A 258 -3.41 -18.36 -6.60
C LYS A 258 -3.68 -19.05 -5.26
N TYR A 259 -2.86 -18.78 -4.25
CA TYR A 259 -3.04 -19.29 -2.89
C TYR A 259 -4.43 -18.95 -2.32
N LEU A 260 -4.85 -17.69 -2.40
CA LEU A 260 -6.17 -17.23 -1.93
C LEU A 260 -7.37 -17.84 -2.69
N ARG A 261 -7.15 -18.41 -3.88
CA ARG A 261 -8.19 -19.12 -4.65
C ARG A 261 -8.23 -20.60 -4.33
N GLU A 262 -7.10 -21.21 -3.96
CA GLU A 262 -6.97 -22.63 -3.66
C GLU A 262 -7.36 -22.96 -2.21
N ASP A 263 -7.20 -22.02 -1.28
CA ASP A 263 -7.68 -22.12 0.11
C ASP A 263 -9.20 -21.83 0.26
N LYS A 264 -9.98 -22.07 -0.81
CA LYS A 264 -11.46 -22.01 -0.82
C LYS A 264 -12.09 -23.36 -1.11
#